data_AF-A0AAV2R3R8-F1
#
_entry.id   AF-A0AAV2R3R8-F1
#
_cell.length_a   1.000
_cell.length_b   1.000
_cell.length_c   1.000
_cell.angle_alpha   90.00
_cell.angle_beta   90.00
_cell.angle_gamma   90.00
#
_symmetry.space_group_name_H-M   'P 1'
#
loop_
_entity.id
_entity.type
_entity.pdbx_description
1 polymer ?
#
loop_
_entity_poly.entity_id
_entity_poly.type
_entity_poly.pdbx_seq_one_letter_code
_entity_poly.pdbx_strand_id
1 'polypeptide(L)'
;MDSIKKCCVCFEGYNEEHHRPLVLPCGYTLCKACVNSVAVIRCPICRKNHTIKREELSTNYVVIELLRASGNNYQSDEQSSTESSKYKDQDSSPEKNSHKNEQKEASLVNTSGISSKKIILGVVVGGGLTLLAAPVV
;
A
#
# COMPACT_ATOMS: atom_id res chain seq x y z
N MET A 1 5.84 3.08 22.64
CA MET A 1 5.00 2.78 21.44
C MET A 1 5.52 3.53 20.21
N ASP A 2 6.81 3.89 20.19
CA ASP A 2 7.32 4.97 19.35
C ASP A 2 7.93 4.47 18.03
N SER A 3 8.12 3.16 17.90
CA SER A 3 8.76 2.54 16.74
C SER A 3 7.96 2.70 15.44
N ILE A 4 6.64 2.93 15.52
CA ILE A 4 5.78 3.12 14.34
C ILE A 4 6.02 4.46 13.63
N LYS A 5 6.61 5.44 14.32
CA LYS A 5 6.88 6.80 13.81
C LYS A 5 8.22 6.94 13.11
N LYS A 6 9.01 5.87 13.04
CA LYS A 6 10.38 5.88 12.53
C LYS A 6 10.57 4.88 11.39
N CYS A 7 11.47 5.21 10.47
CA CYS A 7 11.89 4.29 9.42
C CYS A 7 12.68 3.12 10.00
N CYS A 8 12.41 1.88 9.55
CA CYS A 8 13.15 0.72 10.04
C CYS A 8 14.57 0.56 9.44
N VAL A 9 14.93 1.40 8.46
CA VAL A 9 16.24 1.37 7.79
C VAL A 9 17.18 2.42 8.38
N CYS A 10 16.79 3.70 8.36
CA CYS A 10 17.61 4.79 8.89
C CYS A 10 17.28 5.18 10.34
N PHE A 11 16.22 4.63 10.94
CA PHE A 11 15.75 4.97 12.29
C PHE A 11 15.34 6.43 12.51
N GLU A 12 15.29 7.23 11.44
CA GLU A 12 14.80 8.61 11.47
C GLU A 12 13.27 8.68 11.53
N GLY A 13 12.77 9.74 12.17
CA GLY A 13 11.35 10.04 12.25
C GLY A 13 10.76 10.34 10.87
N TYR A 14 9.59 9.79 10.59
CA TYR A 14 8.86 10.15 9.38
C TYR A 14 8.42 11.62 9.43
N ASN A 15 8.37 12.28 8.27
CA ASN A 15 7.89 13.66 8.10
C ASN A 15 7.26 13.83 6.71
N GLU A 16 6.79 15.02 6.34
CA GLU A 16 6.13 15.23 5.04
C GLU A 16 7.10 15.43 3.86
N GLU A 17 8.39 15.59 4.14
CA GLU A 17 9.40 15.99 3.17
C GLU A 17 10.44 14.87 2.91
N HIS A 18 11.59 14.95 3.57
CA HIS A 18 12.77 14.12 3.34
C HIS A 18 12.55 12.66 3.78
N HIS A 19 11.89 12.50 4.93
CA HIS A 19 11.54 11.21 5.50
C HIS A 19 10.06 10.87 5.25
N ARG A 20 9.52 11.24 4.09
CA ARG A 20 8.14 10.89 3.71
C ARG A 20 7.91 9.38 3.72
N PRO A 21 6.91 8.84 4.45
CA PRO A 21 6.64 7.42 4.51
C PRO A 21 6.01 6.95 3.19
N LEU A 22 6.69 6.10 2.44
CA LEU A 22 6.25 5.51 1.18
C LEU A 22 5.88 4.03 1.37
N VAL A 23 4.76 3.61 0.79
CA VAL A 23 4.26 2.23 0.83
C VAL A 23 4.80 1.45 -0.36
N LEU A 24 5.57 0.41 -0.09
CA LEU A 24 6.01 -0.55 -1.09
C LEU A 24 4.82 -1.42 -1.57
N PRO A 25 4.88 -2.03 -2.77
CA PRO A 25 3.82 -2.92 -3.26
C PRO A 25 3.51 -4.11 -2.34
N CYS A 26 4.42 -4.49 -1.44
CA CYS A 26 4.18 -5.51 -0.42
C CYS A 26 3.43 -5.00 0.83
N GLY A 27 3.09 -3.71 0.91
CA GLY A 27 2.39 -3.06 2.03
C GLY A 27 3.29 -2.50 3.14
N TYR A 28 4.60 -2.77 3.10
CA TYR A 28 5.53 -2.22 4.09
C TYR A 28 5.94 -0.79 3.76
N THR A 29 6.21 0.00 4.80
CA THR A 29 6.54 1.42 4.68
C THR A 29 8.05 1.65 4.85
N LEU A 30 8.64 2.47 3.98
CA LEU A 30 10.01 2.98 4.08
C LEU A 30 10.01 4.50 3.84
N CYS A 31 11.00 5.23 4.36
CA CYS A 31 11.07 6.66 4.08
C CYS A 31 11.61 6.95 2.66
N LYS A 32 11.21 8.08 2.08
CA LYS A 32 11.62 8.55 0.75
C LYS A 32 13.14 8.57 0.57
N ALA A 33 13.88 9.12 1.55
CA ALA A 33 15.33 9.11 1.54
C ALA A 33 15.94 7.70 1.37
N CYS A 34 15.44 6.72 2.12
CA CYS A 34 15.93 5.33 2.03
C CYS A 34 15.58 4.69 0.68
N VAL A 35 14.37 4.91 0.16
CA VAL A 35 13.97 4.42 -1.17
C VAL A 35 14.86 4.99 -2.27
N ASN A 36 15.23 6.27 -2.17
CA ASN A 36 16.08 6.95 -3.13
C ASN A 36 17.56 6.54 -3.04
N SER A 37 18.01 6.09 -1.86
CA SER A 37 19.41 5.67 -1.64
C SER A 37 19.79 4.33 -2.28
N VAL A 38 18.80 3.50 -2.62
CA VAL A 38 19.04 2.13 -3.14
C VAL A 38 18.81 2.07 -4.64
N ALA A 39 19.66 1.32 -5.35
CA ALA A 39 19.52 1.10 -6.79
C ALA A 39 18.28 0.25 -7.13
N VAL A 40 18.01 -0.79 -6.32
CA VAL A 40 16.89 -1.72 -6.47
C VAL A 40 16.05 -1.73 -5.20
N ILE A 41 14.74 -1.65 -5.35
CA ILE A 41 13.81 -1.64 -4.21
C ILE A 41 13.60 -3.09 -3.74
N ARG A 42 14.34 -3.48 -2.71
CA ARG A 42 14.12 -4.73 -1.98
C ARG A 42 13.58 -4.41 -0.59
N CYS A 43 12.41 -4.97 -0.26
CA CYS A 43 11.82 -4.75 1.06
C CYS A 43 12.71 -5.38 2.16
N PRO A 44 13.17 -4.63 3.17
CA PRO A 44 14.00 -5.18 4.25
C PRO A 44 13.22 -6.12 5.18
N ILE A 45 11.89 -6.04 5.17
CA ILE A 45 11.03 -6.78 6.10
C ILE A 45 10.59 -8.12 5.50
N CYS A 46 10.01 -8.13 4.30
CA CYS A 46 9.56 -9.36 3.64
C CYS A 46 10.50 -9.89 2.55
N ARG A 47 11.60 -9.18 2.27
CA ARG A 47 12.65 -9.57 1.30
C ARG A 47 12.22 -9.67 -0.16
N LYS A 48 10.99 -9.24 -0.50
CA LYS A 48 10.50 -9.15 -1.89
C LYS A 48 11.19 -8.02 -2.64
N ASN A 49 11.47 -8.26 -3.92
CA ASN A 49 11.97 -7.26 -4.86
C ASN A 49 10.79 -6.59 -5.56
N HIS A 50 10.90 -5.29 -5.83
CA HIS A 50 9.88 -4.50 -6.51
C HIS A 50 10.50 -3.76 -7.69
N THR A 51 9.85 -3.88 -8.85
CA THR A 51 10.28 -3.25 -10.12
C THR A 51 9.53 -1.94 -10.40
N ILE A 52 8.86 -1.38 -9.40
CA ILE A 52 8.09 -0.13 -9.50
C ILE A 52 9.02 1.08 -9.52
N LYS A 53 8.63 2.16 -10.21
CA LYS A 53 9.37 3.43 -10.15
C LYS A 53 9.19 4.09 -8.79
N ARG A 54 10.16 4.88 -8.36
CA ARG A 54 10.16 5.51 -7.03
C ARG A 54 9.04 6.53 -6.89
N GLU A 55 8.70 7.20 -8.00
CA GLU A 55 7.68 8.23 -8.10
C GLU A 55 6.25 7.66 -8.07
N GLU A 56 6.10 6.37 -8.38
CA GLU A 56 4.82 5.65 -8.36
C GLU A 56 4.47 5.09 -6.97
N LEU A 57 5.38 5.20 -5.99
CA LEU A 57 5.12 4.76 -4.62
C LEU A 57 4.20 5.74 -3.89
N SER A 58 3.10 5.21 -3.38
CA SER A 58 2.13 6.00 -2.61
C SER A 58 2.66 6.39 -1.23
N THR A 59 2.29 7.57 -0.76
CA THR A 59 2.54 7.99 0.63
C THR A 59 1.62 7.26 1.60
N ASN A 60 2.14 6.84 2.76
CA ASN A 60 1.34 6.31 3.85
C ASN A 60 0.78 7.46 4.70
N TYR A 61 -0.39 7.99 4.30
CA TYR A 61 -1.04 9.09 5.01
C TYR A 61 -1.48 8.72 6.43
N VAL A 62 -1.72 7.44 6.74
CA VAL A 62 -2.05 7.03 8.12
C VAL A 62 -0.91 7.38 9.08
N VAL A 63 0.34 7.24 8.64
CA VAL A 63 1.51 7.60 9.46
C VAL A 63 1.61 9.12 9.62
N ILE A 64 1.37 9.89 8.54
CA ILE A 64 1.38 11.36 8.60
C ILE A 64 0.31 11.86 9.59
N GLU A 65 -0.89 11.31 9.53
CA GLU A 65 -2.00 11.70 10.38
C GLU A 65 -1.74 11.31 11.83
N LEU A 66 -1.12 10.15 12.07
CA LEU A 66 -0.69 9.74 13.41
C LEU A 66 0.35 10.70 14.00
N LEU A 67 1.30 11.18 13.19
CA LEU A 67 2.29 12.17 13.63
C LEU A 67 1.62 13.49 14.01
N ARG A 68 0.69 13.97 13.16
CA ARG A 68 -0.11 15.18 13.41
C ARG A 68 -0.96 15.05 14.69
N ALA A 69 -1.64 13.92 14.86
CA ALA A 69 -2.46 13.66 16.05
C ALA A 69 -1.63 13.54 17.34
N SER A 70 -0.35 13.14 17.22
CA SER A 70 0.55 13.02 18.35
C SER A 70 1.31 14.30 18.69
N GLY A 71 1.24 15.33 17.84
CA GLY A 71 2.02 16.55 17.95
C GLY A 71 1.12 17.79 17.97
N ASN A 72 0.85 18.31 19.16
CA ASN A 72 0.60 19.75 19.28
C ASN A 72 1.92 20.46 18.89
N ASN A 73 1.86 21.28 17.83
CA ASN A 73 2.93 22.07 17.18
C ASN A 73 3.84 21.34 16.18
N TYR A 74 3.35 21.18 14.95
CA TYR A 74 4.16 21.47 13.76
C TYR A 74 3.65 22.81 13.19
N GLN A 75 4.30 23.91 13.58
CA GLN A 75 4.18 25.17 12.82
C GLN A 75 4.98 24.96 11.53
N SER A 76 4.26 24.74 10.43
CA SER A 76 4.75 25.13 9.11
C SER A 76 4.15 26.50 8.84
N ASP A 77 4.90 27.57 9.10
CA ASP A 77 4.56 28.89 8.59
C ASP A 77 4.62 28.87 7.06
N GLU A 78 3.43 28.93 6.48
CA GLU A 78 3.01 29.87 5.44
C GLU A 78 3.94 30.14 4.24
N GLN A 79 3.50 29.66 3.07
CA GLN A 79 3.18 30.60 1.99
C GLN A 79 1.95 30.16 1.19
N SER A 80 0.92 30.99 1.34
CA SER A 80 -0.33 31.07 0.59
C SER A 80 -0.10 31.35 -0.90
N SER A 81 -0.84 30.67 -1.78
CA SER A 81 -1.92 31.29 -2.55
C SER A 81 -2.44 30.37 -3.67
N THR A 82 -3.70 29.98 -3.52
CA THR A 82 -4.73 29.94 -4.57
C THR A 82 -4.45 29.20 -5.89
N GLU A 83 -5.09 28.04 -6.08
CA GLU A 83 -6.04 27.94 -7.20
C GLU A 83 -7.12 26.89 -6.96
N SER A 84 -8.36 27.37 -7.05
CA SER A 84 -9.59 26.60 -7.05
C SER A 84 -9.66 25.66 -8.25
N SER A 85 -10.06 24.42 -8.00
CA SER A 85 -10.91 23.62 -8.91
C SER A 85 -11.75 22.71 -8.03
N LYS A 86 -12.92 23.18 -7.57
CA LYS A 86 -14.21 23.12 -8.27
C LYS A 86 -14.74 21.68 -8.37
N TYR A 87 -15.29 21.17 -7.28
CA TYR A 87 -16.44 20.28 -7.36
C TYR A 87 -17.67 21.12 -7.00
N LYS A 88 -18.41 21.50 -8.04
CA LYS A 88 -19.70 22.18 -7.92
C LYS A 88 -20.80 21.18 -8.20
N ASP A 89 -21.71 21.12 -7.23
CA ASP A 89 -23.18 21.12 -7.38
C ASP A 89 -23.85 19.87 -8.01
N GLN A 90 -25.00 19.36 -7.57
CA GLN A 90 -25.95 19.77 -6.53
C GLN A 90 -27.06 18.69 -6.39
N ASP A 91 -27.61 18.60 -5.18
CA ASP A 91 -29.05 18.57 -4.84
C ASP A 91 -29.89 17.34 -5.27
N SER A 92 -30.58 16.61 -4.38
CA SER A 92 -31.81 17.08 -3.72
C SER A 92 -32.20 16.19 -2.52
N SER A 93 -32.58 16.83 -1.41
CA SER A 93 -33.32 16.28 -0.25
C SER A 93 -34.84 16.10 -0.61
N PRO A 94 -35.80 15.69 0.27
CA PRO A 94 -35.75 15.30 1.70
C PRO A 94 -36.69 14.11 2.12
N GLU A 95 -36.72 13.88 3.44
CA GLU A 95 -37.82 13.36 4.29
C GLU A 95 -37.78 11.92 4.86
N LYS A 96 -37.64 11.89 6.20
CA LYS A 96 -38.39 11.17 7.27
C LYS A 96 -38.63 9.67 7.06
N ASN A 97 -38.39 8.78 8.02
CA ASN A 97 -38.94 8.80 9.38
C ASN A 97 -38.28 7.70 10.23
N SER A 98 -38.35 7.91 11.54
CA SER A 98 -38.17 6.99 12.66
C SER A 98 -38.52 5.53 12.36
N HIS A 99 -37.75 4.56 12.88
CA HIS A 99 -38.27 3.24 13.26
C HIS A 99 -37.48 2.65 14.43
N LYS A 100 -38.26 1.97 15.27
CA LYS A 100 -38.08 1.58 16.67
C LYS A 100 -37.34 0.24 16.79
N ASN A 101 -36.58 0.10 17.89
CA ASN A 101 -36.02 -1.16 18.39
C ASN A 101 -37.09 -2.25 18.54
N GLU A 102 -36.75 -3.50 18.18
CA GLU A 102 -37.22 -4.71 18.87
C GLU A 102 -36.27 -5.90 18.59
N GLN A 103 -35.93 -6.61 19.66
CA GLN A 103 -35.04 -7.77 19.73
C GLN A 103 -35.86 -9.08 19.65
N LYS A 104 -35.29 -10.13 19.02
CA LYS A 104 -35.47 -11.60 19.24
C LYS A 104 -35.16 -12.34 17.93
N GLU A 105 -34.68 -13.58 17.86
CA GLU A 105 -34.08 -14.56 18.77
C GLU A 105 -33.43 -15.65 17.88
N ALA A 106 -32.58 -16.46 18.50
CA ALA A 106 -31.92 -17.71 18.10
C ALA A 106 -32.38 -18.51 16.86
N SER A 107 -31.40 -19.10 16.14
CA SER A 107 -31.24 -20.55 15.85
C SER A 107 -30.05 -20.77 14.88
N LEU A 108 -28.96 -21.39 15.32
CA LEU A 108 -28.61 -22.82 15.19
C LEU A 108 -28.18 -23.30 13.78
N VAL A 109 -26.94 -23.83 13.75
CA VAL A 109 -26.50 -25.02 12.98
C VAL A 109 -26.29 -24.81 11.46
N ASN A 110 -25.26 -25.30 10.75
CA ASN A 110 -24.45 -26.51 10.91
C ASN A 110 -23.20 -26.52 9.97
N THR A 111 -22.11 -27.11 10.47
CA THR A 111 -21.21 -28.13 9.86
C THR A 111 -20.61 -28.05 8.44
N SER A 112 -19.26 -28.18 8.42
CA SER A 112 -18.45 -29.21 7.71
C SER A 112 -18.15 -29.15 6.20
N GLY A 113 -16.90 -29.46 5.86
CA GLY A 113 -16.45 -29.94 4.54
C GLY A 113 -15.12 -29.32 4.09
N ILE A 114 -13.96 -29.78 4.56
CA ILE A 114 -13.14 -30.90 4.04
C ILE A 114 -12.73 -30.72 2.55
N SER A 115 -11.41 -30.54 2.39
CA SER A 115 -10.53 -31.14 1.37
C SER A 115 -10.89 -31.02 -0.12
N SER A 116 -9.98 -30.42 -0.89
CA SER A 116 -9.36 -31.14 -2.01
C SER A 116 -8.09 -30.43 -2.50
N LYS A 117 -6.95 -31.08 -2.30
CA LYS A 117 -5.73 -30.86 -3.07
C LYS A 117 -5.98 -31.36 -4.50
N LYS A 118 -5.62 -30.57 -5.51
CA LYS A 118 -5.26 -31.10 -6.84
C LYS A 118 -3.91 -30.52 -7.25
N ILE A 119 -2.88 -31.30 -6.98
CA ILE A 119 -1.60 -31.26 -7.68
C ILE A 119 -1.86 -32.03 -8.98
N ILE A 120 -1.74 -31.39 -10.14
CA ILE A 120 -1.53 -32.11 -11.40
C ILE A 120 -0.20 -31.64 -11.96
N LEU A 121 0.70 -32.61 -11.89
CA LEU A 121 2.01 -32.74 -12.49
C LEU A 121 1.89 -32.60 -14.02
N GLY A 122 2.53 -31.60 -14.60
CA GLY A 122 2.71 -31.46 -16.04
C GLY A 122 4.19 -31.55 -16.39
N VAL A 123 4.68 -32.77 -16.62
CA VAL A 123 5.97 -33.03 -17.26
C VAL A 123 5.76 -32.89 -18.77
N VAL A 124 6.48 -31.98 -19.42
CA VAL A 124 6.67 -32.04 -20.88
C VAL A 124 8.16 -32.26 -21.16
N VAL A 125 8.38 -33.35 -21.86
CA VAL A 125 9.65 -33.94 -22.29
C VAL A 125 10.00 -33.40 -23.67
N GLY A 126 11.31 -33.23 -23.93
CA GLY A 126 11.89 -33.12 -25.27
C GLY A 126 12.02 -31.67 -25.74
N GLY A 127 13.19 -31.16 -26.10
CA GLY A 127 14.28 -31.81 -26.81
C GLY A 127 14.33 -31.19 -28.21
N GLY A 128 15.40 -30.44 -28.51
CA GLY A 128 15.55 -29.81 -29.82
C GLY A 128 16.59 -28.70 -29.85
N LEU A 129 17.85 -29.05 -29.65
CA LEU A 129 18.98 -28.23 -30.09
C LEU A 129 19.15 -28.46 -31.60
N THR A 130 18.92 -27.45 -32.42
CA THR A 130 19.43 -27.44 -33.80
C THR A 130 20.25 -26.17 -34.01
N LEU A 131 21.57 -26.31 -33.87
CA LEU A 131 22.50 -25.49 -34.63
C LEU A 131 22.27 -25.78 -36.12
N LEU A 132 22.31 -24.76 -36.97
CA LEU A 132 23.18 -24.74 -38.15
C LEU A 132 23.22 -23.32 -38.73
N ALA A 133 24.44 -22.83 -38.90
CA ALA A 133 24.82 -21.57 -39.51
C ALA A 133 24.70 -21.62 -41.04
N ALA A 134 24.69 -20.43 -41.68
CA ALA A 134 25.64 -19.97 -42.72
C ALA A 134 25.01 -18.79 -43.54
N PRO A 135 25.73 -18.14 -44.48
CA PRO A 135 26.56 -16.99 -44.18
C PRO A 135 26.22 -15.75 -45.05
N VAL A 136 26.92 -14.66 -44.73
CA VAL A 136 27.02 -13.40 -45.47
C VAL A 136 27.72 -13.61 -46.82
N VAL A 137 27.10 -13.14 -47.91
CA VAL A 137 27.76 -12.56 -49.11
C VAL A 137 26.87 -11.44 -49.63
#